data_AF-A0A127K434-F1
#
_entry.id   AF-A0A127K434-F1
#
_cell.length_a   1.000
_cell.length_b   1.000
_cell.length_c   1.000
_cell.angle_alpha   90.00
_cell.angle_beta   90.00
_cell.angle_gamma   90.00
#
_symmetry.space_group_name_H-M   'P 1'
#
loop_
_entity.id
_entity.type
_entity.pdbx_description
1 polymer ?
#
loop_
_entity_poly.entity_id
_entity_poly.type
_entity_poly.pdbx_seq_one_letter_code
_entity_poly.pdbx_strand_id
1 'polypeptide(L)'
;MKKTCLKCGHANENSTGEPTEACPSCGAIYSRVEAAWSATPRPTTASKVRTFPPERDELVEAFAERLRGESLYPVFRSLVGVIYVVWMVFAALAVLGGGVAFWRSTGAAAFGALFMGIFLGVFFAVIAKVTREVSLMLADLSDAAVHIAARVRA
;
A
#
# COMPACT_ATOMS: atom_id res chain seq x y z
N MET A 1 17.94 -14.93 47.45
CA MET A 1 17.16 -13.74 47.89
C MET A 1 15.86 -13.76 47.10
N LYS A 2 14.70 -13.36 47.66
CA LYS A 2 13.45 -13.33 46.88
C LYS A 2 13.41 -12.01 46.08
N LYS A 3 13.30 -12.09 44.75
CA LYS A 3 13.14 -10.91 43.86
C LYS A 3 11.89 -11.04 43.00
N THR A 4 11.09 -9.99 42.97
CA THR A 4 9.90 -9.91 42.12
C THR A 4 10.23 -9.15 40.84
N CYS A 5 9.86 -9.71 39.68
CA CYS A 5 10.10 -9.06 38.39
C CYS A 5 9.19 -7.84 38.21
N LEU A 6 9.78 -6.66 38.00
CA LEU A 6 9.03 -5.42 37.74
C LEU A 6 8.32 -5.38 36.37
N LYS A 7 8.63 -6.31 35.47
CA LYS A 7 8.00 -6.40 34.14
C LYS A 7 6.74 -7.29 34.12
N CYS A 8 6.76 -8.44 34.79
CA CYS A 8 5.67 -9.42 34.74
C CYS A 8 5.09 -9.81 36.11
N GLY A 9 5.63 -9.29 37.22
CA GLY A 9 5.16 -9.55 38.57
C GLY A 9 5.53 -10.92 39.15
N HIS A 10 6.27 -11.77 38.41
CA HIS A 10 6.66 -13.09 38.89
C HIS A 10 7.68 -13.02 40.04
N ALA A 11 7.42 -13.74 41.13
CA ALA A 11 8.32 -13.85 42.27
C ALA A 11 9.32 -15.00 42.05
N ASN A 12 10.60 -14.66 41.93
CA ASN A 12 11.68 -15.64 41.87
C ASN A 12 12.25 -15.85 43.28
N GLU A 13 12.01 -17.04 43.84
CA GLU A 13 12.49 -17.41 45.18
C GLU A 13 13.98 -17.78 45.22
N ASN A 14 14.54 -18.15 44.07
CA ASN A 14 15.92 -18.60 43.90
C ASN A 14 16.82 -17.53 43.27
N SER A 15 16.49 -16.24 43.41
CA SER A 15 17.32 -15.21 42.79
C SER A 15 18.71 -15.16 43.42
N THR A 16 19.71 -15.18 42.54
CA THR A 16 21.15 -15.14 42.86
C THR A 16 21.68 -13.72 42.97
N GLY A 17 20.99 -12.74 42.37
CA GLY A 17 21.37 -11.33 42.41
C GLY A 17 22.45 -10.95 41.40
N GLU A 18 22.74 -11.82 40.43
CA GLU A 18 23.71 -11.53 39.38
C GLU A 18 23.22 -10.43 38.42
N PRO A 19 24.11 -9.58 37.90
CA PRO A 19 23.73 -8.43 37.06
C PRO A 19 23.11 -8.84 35.73
N THR A 20 23.32 -10.08 35.26
CA THR A 20 22.74 -10.62 34.04
C THR A 20 21.62 -11.64 34.29
N GLU A 21 21.17 -11.78 35.55
CA GLU A 21 20.10 -12.71 35.89
C GLU A 21 18.80 -12.32 35.17
N ALA A 22 18.22 -13.28 34.46
CA ALA A 22 16.97 -13.13 33.73
C ALA A 22 15.80 -13.76 34.50
N CYS A 23 14.64 -13.11 34.44
CA CYS A 23 13.41 -13.65 34.98
C CYS A 23 13.02 -14.93 34.22
N PRO A 24 12.77 -16.08 34.90
CA PRO A 24 12.45 -17.34 34.24
C PRO A 24 11.10 -17.33 33.50
N SER A 25 10.19 -16.43 33.88
CA SER A 25 8.85 -16.34 33.27
C SER A 25 8.82 -15.47 32.00
N CYS A 26 9.56 -14.37 31.95
CA CYS A 26 9.47 -13.41 30.83
C CYS A 26 10.82 -13.07 30.16
N GLY A 27 11.92 -13.66 30.61
CA GLY A 27 13.26 -13.45 30.08
C GLY A 27 13.85 -12.05 30.35
N ALA A 28 13.20 -11.20 31.13
CA ALA A 28 13.70 -9.85 31.40
C ALA A 28 14.86 -9.88 32.39
N ILE A 29 15.95 -9.19 32.06
CA ILE A 29 17.13 -9.07 32.94
C ILE A 29 16.81 -8.08 34.06
N TYR A 30 16.89 -8.52 35.32
CA TYR A 30 16.49 -7.73 36.49
C TYR A 30 17.19 -6.37 36.55
N SER A 31 18.52 -6.34 36.32
CA SER A 31 19.31 -5.10 36.34
C SER A 31 18.87 -4.07 35.31
N ARG A 32 18.46 -4.51 34.10
CA ARG A 32 18.02 -3.61 33.03
C ARG A 32 16.63 -3.05 33.30
N VAL A 33 15.74 -3.87 33.88
CA VAL A 33 14.39 -3.41 34.23
C VAL A 33 14.46 -2.44 35.40
N GLU A 34 15.27 -2.72 36.42
CA GLU A 34 15.52 -1.81 37.54
C GLU A 34 16.16 -0.49 37.05
N ALA A 35 17.14 -0.54 36.14
CA ALA A 35 17.74 0.65 35.52
C ALA A 35 16.74 1.46 34.68
N ALA A 36 15.85 0.80 33.93
CA ALA A 36 14.83 1.48 33.12
C ALA A 36 13.73 2.13 33.98
N TRP A 37 13.37 1.51 35.11
CA TRP A 37 12.38 2.06 36.06
C TRP A 37 12.94 3.19 36.91
N SER A 38 14.24 3.14 37.23
CA SER A 38 14.93 4.21 37.97
C SER A 38 15.40 5.36 37.08
N ALA A 39 15.48 5.14 35.76
CA ALA A 39 15.76 6.21 34.81
C ALA A 39 14.55 7.15 34.74
N THR A 40 14.73 8.38 35.21
CA THR A 40 13.82 9.48 34.87
C THR A 40 13.71 9.56 33.35
N PRO A 41 12.50 9.62 32.76
CA PRO A 41 12.35 9.72 31.32
C PRO A 41 13.09 10.97 30.84
N ARG A 42 14.28 10.76 30.26
CA ARG A 42 14.94 11.79 29.47
C ARG A 42 13.99 12.08 28.31
N PRO A 43 13.62 13.35 28.04
CA PRO A 43 12.90 13.66 26.83
C PRO A 43 13.73 13.11 25.68
N THR A 44 13.21 12.06 25.05
CA THR A 44 13.68 11.60 23.76
C THR A 44 13.66 12.85 22.90
N THR A 45 14.83 13.29 22.47
CA THR A 45 14.95 14.33 21.46
C THR A 45 14.06 13.87 20.32
N ALA A 46 12.89 14.50 20.23
CA ALA A 46 11.94 14.29 19.17
C ALA A 46 12.78 14.29 17.90
N SER A 47 12.65 13.23 17.11
CA SER A 47 13.13 13.22 15.74
C SER A 47 12.67 14.56 15.16
N LYS A 48 13.61 15.49 14.95
CA LYS A 48 13.30 16.76 14.30
C LYS A 48 12.82 16.34 12.94
N VAL A 49 11.50 16.26 12.77
CA VAL A 49 10.88 16.48 11.48
C VAL A 49 11.51 17.78 11.03
N ARG A 50 12.47 17.70 10.10
CA ARG A 50 13.07 18.88 9.49
C ARG A 50 11.93 19.51 8.70
N THR A 51 11.20 20.42 9.33
CA THR A 51 10.32 21.34 8.65
C THR A 51 11.24 22.20 7.78
N PHE A 52 11.24 21.90 6.49
CA PHE A 52 11.89 22.76 5.52
C PHE A 52 11.15 24.11 5.49
N PRO A 53 11.84 25.21 5.14
CA PRO A 53 11.15 26.47 4.87
C PRO A 53 10.12 26.25 3.74
N PRO A 54 8.89 26.77 3.89
CA PRO A 54 7.77 26.49 2.98
C PRO A 54 8.07 26.83 1.52
N GLU A 55 8.95 27.81 1.29
CA GLU A 55 9.41 28.26 -0.03
C GLU A 55 10.09 27.16 -0.86
N ARG A 56 10.76 26.19 -0.22
CA ARG A 56 11.43 25.10 -0.95
C ARG A 56 10.45 24.01 -1.39
N ASP A 57 9.43 23.71 -0.58
CA ASP A 57 8.40 22.73 -0.92
C ASP A 57 7.52 23.26 -2.07
N GLU A 58 7.17 24.55 -2.04
CA GLU A 58 6.41 25.23 -3.10
C GLU A 58 7.18 25.22 -4.44
N LEU A 59 8.50 25.41 -4.41
CA LEU A 59 9.34 25.38 -5.60
C LEU A 59 9.50 23.97 -6.19
N VAL A 60 9.54 22.94 -5.34
CA VAL A 60 9.56 21.52 -5.77
C VAL A 60 8.21 21.11 -6.37
N GLU A 61 7.09 21.56 -5.78
CA GLU A 61 5.75 21.33 -6.32
C GLU A 61 5.57 22.01 -7.69
N ALA A 62 5.95 23.29 -7.81
CA ALA A 62 5.87 24.03 -9.06
C ALA A 62 6.78 23.43 -10.16
N PHE A 63 7.96 22.92 -9.78
CA PHE A 63 8.84 22.20 -10.70
C PHE A 63 8.25 20.87 -11.15
N ALA A 64 7.67 20.09 -10.23
CA ALA A 64 7.00 18.83 -10.54
C ALA A 64 5.77 19.04 -11.44
N GLU A 65 4.97 20.08 -11.20
CA GLU A 65 3.84 20.45 -12.06
C GLU A 65 4.27 20.85 -13.48
N ARG A 66 5.33 21.66 -13.62
CA ARG A 66 5.90 21.96 -14.94
C ARG A 66 6.42 20.70 -15.63
N LEU A 67 7.13 19.84 -14.91
CA LEU A 67 7.58 18.56 -15.44
C LEU A 67 6.40 17.68 -15.87
N ARG A 68 5.28 17.63 -15.13
CA ARG A 68 4.08 16.89 -15.53
C ARG A 68 3.40 17.48 -16.76
N GLY A 69 3.34 18.81 -16.85
CA GLY A 69 2.77 19.53 -17.99
C GLY A 69 3.60 19.40 -19.26
N GLU A 70 4.93 19.35 -19.12
CA GLU A 70 5.86 19.21 -20.25
C GLU A 70 6.23 17.74 -20.56
N SER A 71 5.91 16.80 -19.67
CA SER A 71 6.17 15.38 -19.86
C SER A 71 4.98 14.60 -20.42
N LEU A 72 5.19 13.29 -20.54
CA LEU A 72 4.28 12.33 -21.15
C LEU A 72 3.03 12.02 -20.31
N TYR A 73 2.83 12.66 -19.15
CA TYR A 73 1.72 12.38 -18.23
C TYR A 73 0.31 12.58 -18.84
N PRO A 74 -0.02 13.71 -19.50
CA PRO A 74 -1.30 13.86 -20.20
C PRO A 74 -1.50 12.80 -21.30
N VAL A 75 -0.42 12.44 -22.01
CA VAL A 75 -0.43 11.40 -23.05
C VAL A 75 -0.69 10.03 -22.43
N PHE A 76 -0.05 9.72 -21.30
CA PHE A 76 -0.25 8.48 -20.56
C PHE A 76 -1.69 8.35 -20.05
N ARG A 77 -2.25 9.42 -19.46
CA ARG A 77 -3.64 9.41 -18.97
C ARG A 77 -4.63 9.24 -20.12
N SER A 78 -4.40 9.88 -21.26
CA SER A 78 -5.19 9.70 -22.47
C SER A 78 -5.08 8.26 -22.99
N LEU A 79 -3.86 7.71 -23.07
CA LEU A 79 -3.60 6.34 -23.53
C LEU A 79 -4.32 5.30 -22.65
N VAL A 80 -4.25 5.42 -21.33
CA VAL A 80 -4.97 4.55 -20.40
C VAL A 80 -6.49 4.65 -20.63
N GLY A 81 -7.00 5.86 -20.88
CA GLY A 81 -8.40 6.07 -21.25
C GLY A 81 -8.80 5.36 -22.55
N VAL A 82 -7.96 5.45 -23.58
CA VAL A 82 -8.18 4.75 -24.87
C VAL A 82 -8.16 3.24 -24.67
N ILE A 83 -7.17 2.69 -23.96
CA ILE A 83 -7.08 1.26 -23.66
C ILE A 83 -8.33 0.79 -22.91
N TYR A 84 -8.80 1.56 -21.92
CA TYR A 84 -10.03 1.26 -21.20
C TYR A 84 -11.24 1.18 -22.14
N VAL A 85 -11.40 2.15 -23.04
CA VAL A 85 -12.48 2.14 -24.04
C VAL A 85 -12.39 0.91 -24.94
N VAL A 86 -11.20 0.54 -25.41
CA VAL A 86 -11.00 -0.66 -26.25
C VAL A 86 -11.46 -1.92 -25.52
N TRP A 87 -11.09 -2.10 -24.25
CA TRP A 87 -11.58 -3.23 -23.46
C TRP A 87 -13.09 -3.21 -23.24
N MET A 88 -13.69 -2.03 -23.02
CA MET A 88 -15.14 -1.90 -22.90
C MET A 88 -15.86 -2.25 -24.21
N VAL A 89 -15.27 -1.93 -25.36
CA VAL A 89 -15.79 -2.36 -26.67
C VAL A 89 -15.74 -3.89 -26.78
N PHE A 90 -14.62 -4.54 -26.40
CA PHE A 90 -14.56 -6.01 -26.38
C PHE A 90 -15.59 -6.63 -25.43
N ALA A 91 -15.80 -6.04 -24.24
CA ALA A 91 -16.84 -6.46 -23.31
C ALA A 91 -18.24 -6.38 -23.95
N ALA A 92 -18.56 -5.26 -24.60
CA ALA A 92 -19.84 -5.08 -25.29
C ALA A 92 -20.00 -6.08 -26.44
N LEU A 93 -18.97 -6.30 -27.25
CA LEU A 93 -18.98 -7.27 -28.35
C LEU A 93 -19.17 -8.71 -27.85
N ALA A 94 -18.59 -9.08 -26.72
CA ALA A 94 -18.78 -10.40 -26.12
C ALA A 94 -20.24 -10.63 -25.68
N VAL A 95 -20.85 -9.63 -25.03
CA VAL A 95 -22.26 -9.71 -24.62
C VAL A 95 -23.19 -9.73 -25.83
N LEU A 96 -22.97 -8.84 -26.79
CA LEU A 96 -23.76 -8.79 -28.03
C LEU A 96 -23.61 -10.08 -28.83
N GLY A 97 -22.40 -10.61 -28.96
CA GLY A 97 -22.11 -11.88 -29.61
C GLY A 97 -22.84 -13.05 -28.95
N GLY A 98 -22.81 -13.13 -27.61
CA GLY A 98 -23.56 -14.11 -26.84
C GLY A 98 -25.08 -13.98 -27.04
N GLY A 99 -25.60 -12.76 -27.07
CA GLY A 99 -27.02 -12.50 -27.32
C GLY A 99 -27.47 -12.87 -28.73
N VAL A 100 -26.67 -12.54 -29.75
CA VAL A 100 -26.94 -12.94 -31.14
C VAL A 100 -26.87 -14.46 -31.29
N ALA A 101 -25.89 -15.12 -30.67
CA ALA A 101 -25.76 -16.57 -30.68
C ALA A 101 -26.95 -17.26 -29.97
N PHE A 102 -27.41 -16.71 -28.84
CA PHE A 102 -28.61 -17.17 -28.15
C PHE A 102 -29.84 -17.10 -29.06
N TRP A 103 -30.02 -16.00 -29.79
CA TRP A 103 -31.17 -15.83 -30.69
C TRP A 103 -31.16 -16.81 -31.89
N ARG A 104 -29.97 -17.22 -32.34
CA ARG A 104 -29.81 -18.08 -33.52
C ARG A 104 -29.73 -19.57 -33.20
N SER A 105 -29.60 -19.94 -31.93
CA SER A 105 -29.45 -21.34 -31.50
C SER A 105 -30.63 -21.78 -30.63
N THR A 106 -30.79 -23.09 -30.48
CA THR A 106 -31.85 -23.70 -29.67
C THR A 106 -31.27 -24.70 -28.67
N GLY A 107 -31.98 -24.94 -27.58
CA GLY A 107 -31.58 -25.89 -26.54
C GLY A 107 -30.38 -25.44 -25.70
N ALA A 108 -29.60 -26.40 -25.21
CA ALA A 108 -28.50 -26.15 -24.27
C ALA A 108 -27.39 -25.25 -24.86
N ALA A 109 -27.17 -25.30 -26.17
CA ALA A 109 -26.18 -24.47 -26.85
C ALA A 109 -26.51 -22.97 -26.74
N ALA A 110 -27.80 -22.61 -26.78
CA ALA A 110 -28.23 -21.21 -26.66
C ALA A 110 -27.91 -20.64 -25.28
N PHE A 111 -28.32 -21.36 -24.23
CA PHE A 111 -28.01 -20.95 -22.86
C PHE A 111 -26.50 -20.90 -22.61
N GLY A 112 -25.75 -21.89 -23.12
CA GLY A 112 -24.29 -21.89 -23.03
C GLY A 112 -23.65 -20.65 -23.67
N ALA A 113 -24.10 -20.27 -24.87
CA ALA A 113 -23.60 -19.09 -25.56
C ALA A 113 -23.94 -17.78 -24.82
N LEU A 114 -25.14 -17.69 -24.25
CA LEU A 114 -25.55 -16.52 -23.46
C LEU A 114 -24.70 -16.37 -22.19
N PHE A 115 -24.57 -17.44 -21.41
CA PHE A 115 -23.77 -17.43 -20.18
C PHE A 115 -22.29 -17.14 -20.47
N MET A 116 -21.74 -17.75 -21.51
CA MET A 116 -20.35 -17.50 -21.90
C MET A 116 -20.14 -16.05 -22.36
N GLY A 117 -21.07 -15.49 -23.14
CA GLY A 117 -20.99 -14.10 -23.59
C GLY A 117 -21.08 -13.10 -22.42
N ILE A 118 -21.99 -13.32 -21.47
CA ILE A 118 -22.10 -12.51 -20.26
C ILE A 118 -20.84 -12.62 -19.41
N PHE A 119 -20.37 -13.85 -19.16
CA PHE A 119 -19.16 -14.10 -18.37
C PHE A 119 -17.93 -13.41 -18.96
N LEU A 120 -17.70 -13.59 -20.27
CA LEU A 120 -16.57 -12.98 -20.97
C LEU A 120 -16.70 -11.46 -21.01
N GLY A 121 -17.92 -10.93 -21.17
CA GLY A 121 -18.19 -9.50 -21.11
C GLY A 121 -17.83 -8.90 -19.75
N VAL A 122 -18.29 -9.52 -18.66
CA VAL A 122 -17.95 -9.10 -17.30
C VAL A 122 -16.44 -9.21 -17.06
N PHE A 123 -15.82 -10.30 -17.48
CA PHE A 123 -14.38 -10.52 -17.36
C PHE A 123 -13.57 -9.39 -18.02
N PHE A 124 -13.90 -9.02 -19.26
CA PHE A 124 -13.24 -7.90 -19.94
C PHE A 124 -13.51 -6.55 -19.28
N ALA A 125 -14.73 -6.31 -18.78
CA ALA A 125 -15.04 -5.08 -18.06
C ALA A 125 -14.24 -4.97 -16.74
N VAL A 126 -14.06 -6.09 -16.03
CA VAL A 126 -13.24 -6.15 -14.81
C VAL A 126 -11.78 -5.89 -15.14
N ILE A 127 -11.22 -6.54 -16.17
CA ILE A 127 -9.84 -6.27 -16.62
C ILE A 127 -9.68 -4.79 -16.99
N ALA A 128 -10.60 -4.23 -17.77
CA ALA A 128 -10.57 -2.82 -18.14
C ALA A 128 -10.45 -1.92 -16.90
N LYS A 129 -11.28 -2.20 -15.90
CA LYS A 129 -11.30 -1.43 -14.65
C LYS A 129 -10.01 -1.61 -13.85
N VAL A 130 -9.55 -2.84 -13.66
CA VAL A 130 -8.31 -3.14 -12.92
C VAL A 130 -7.12 -2.49 -13.60
N THR A 131 -6.96 -2.65 -14.91
CA THR A 131 -5.86 -2.02 -15.66
C THR A 131 -5.88 -0.51 -15.51
N ARG A 132 -7.06 0.13 -15.61
CA ARG A 132 -7.20 1.58 -15.44
C ARG A 132 -6.77 2.03 -14.04
N GLU A 133 -7.28 1.38 -12.98
CA GLU A 133 -6.95 1.75 -11.59
C GLU A 133 -5.46 1.50 -11.29
N VAL A 134 -4.91 0.37 -11.72
CA VAL A 134 -3.49 0.04 -11.53
C VAL A 134 -2.59 1.03 -12.25
N SER A 135 -2.92 1.42 -13.49
CA SER A 135 -2.15 2.42 -14.22
C SER A 135 -2.17 3.79 -13.53
N LEU A 136 -3.28 4.18 -12.93
CA LEU A 136 -3.38 5.44 -12.16
C LEU A 136 -2.57 5.36 -10.87
N MET A 137 -2.69 4.26 -10.11
CA MET A 137 -1.89 4.06 -8.90
C MET A 137 -0.38 4.03 -9.17
N LEU A 138 0.03 3.43 -10.29
CA LEU A 138 1.44 3.37 -10.68
C LEU A 138 1.98 4.76 -11.04
N ALA A 139 1.14 5.62 -11.62
CA ALA A 139 1.48 7.01 -11.87
C ALA A 139 1.67 7.78 -10.56
N ASP A 140 0.74 7.64 -9.60
CA ASP A 140 0.85 8.28 -8.29
C ASP A 140 2.08 7.80 -7.49
N LEU A 141 2.43 6.51 -7.62
CA LEU A 141 3.63 5.95 -7.00
C LEU A 141 4.91 6.54 -7.61
N SER A 142 4.93 6.73 -8.94
CA SER A 142 6.05 7.38 -9.61
C SER A 142 6.22 8.83 -9.15
N ASP A 143 5.12 9.55 -8.92
CA ASP A 143 5.12 10.91 -8.37
C ASP A 143 5.66 10.94 -6.94
N ALA A 144 5.19 10.03 -6.07
CA ALA A 144 5.68 9.92 -4.69
C ALA A 144 7.18 9.61 -4.63
N ALA A 145 7.68 8.75 -5.53
CA ALA A 145 9.10 8.42 -5.61
C ALA A 145 9.97 9.64 -5.95
N VAL A 146 9.51 10.51 -6.86
CA VAL A 146 10.20 11.76 -7.21
C VAL A 146 10.26 12.70 -6.01
N HIS A 147 9.16 12.86 -5.26
CA HIS A 147 9.14 13.69 -4.05
C HIS A 147 10.09 13.18 -2.96
N ILE A 148 10.16 11.85 -2.76
CA ILE A 148 11.12 11.26 -1.81
C ILE A 148 12.55 11.51 -2.27
N ALA A 149 12.85 11.30 -3.57
CA ALA A 149 14.19 11.54 -4.11
C ALA A 149 14.62 13.00 -4.00
N ALA A 150 13.70 13.96 -4.20
CA ALA A 150 13.95 15.39 -4.01
C ALA A 150 14.30 15.73 -2.56
N ARG A 151 13.65 15.08 -1.58
CA ARG A 151 13.93 15.26 -0.15
C ARG A 151 15.27 14.65 0.30
N VAL A 152 15.70 13.54 -0.30
CA VAL A 152 16.95 12.84 0.08
C VAL A 152 18.21 13.56 -0.44
N ARG A 153 18.12 14.30 -1.55
CA ARG A 153 19.25 15.08 -2.08
C ARG A 153 19.43 16.46 -1.44
N ALA A 154 18.53 16.86 -0.52
CA ALA A 154 18.49 18.15 0.16
C ALA A 154 19.11 18.10 1.57
#